data_AF-M1AEZ1-F1
#
_entry.id   AF-M1AEZ1-F1
#
_cell.length_a   1.000
_cell.length_b   1.000
_cell.length_c   1.000
_cell.angle_alpha   90.00
_cell.angle_beta   90.00
_cell.angle_gamma   90.00
#
_symmetry.space_group_name_H-M   'P 1'
#
loop_
_entity.id
_entity.type
_entity.pdbx_description
1 polymer ?
#
loop_
_entity_poly.entity_id
_entity_poly.type
_entity_poly.pdbx_seq_one_letter_code
_entity_poly.pdbx_strand_id
1 'polypeptide(L)'
;MASALATLCGQAVGAGQFNMLGVYLQRSWIITGVASLLLTPVFVFTSPILKLLRQDKDISHLAGKYAIWIIPQMFAYALNFPMQKFLQSQSKVWFMAIISMGGLAIHVLLNWILVVKGGHGLFGAAIAGNISWWLLDIAQLIYIISGYFPEAWTGFSCLAFKSLTKFVKLSLASAVMVCLELWYFTAVILMVGGLKNATVAVDAISICLGLQLWTLTVAFGFTSSTRLAVSVQDKIE
;
A
#
# COMPACT_ATOMS: atom_id res chain seq x y z
N MET A 1 -1.01 4.41 -9.05
CA MET A 1 0.46 4.29 -9.27
C MET A 1 0.93 2.84 -9.45
N ALA A 2 0.50 1.87 -8.65
CA ALA A 2 0.96 0.47 -8.78
C ALA A 2 0.73 -0.15 -10.16
N SER A 3 -0.35 0.19 -10.87
CA SER A 3 -0.57 -0.29 -12.25
C SER A 3 0.27 0.45 -13.30
N ALA A 4 0.42 1.77 -13.18
CA ALA A 4 1.28 2.56 -14.08
C ALA A 4 2.75 2.11 -14.01
N LEU A 5 3.27 1.87 -12.80
CA LEU A 5 4.64 1.35 -12.61
C LEU A 5 4.77 -0.07 -13.17
N ALA A 6 3.78 -0.95 -12.97
CA ALA A 6 3.80 -2.30 -13.53
C ALA A 6 3.86 -2.27 -15.07
N THR A 7 3.09 -1.40 -15.73
CA THR A 7 3.14 -1.23 -17.18
C THR A 7 4.50 -0.73 -17.65
N LEU A 8 5.05 0.31 -17.00
CA LEU A 8 6.34 0.89 -17.39
C LEU A 8 7.52 -0.05 -17.13
N CYS A 9 7.51 -0.79 -16.01
CA CYS A 9 8.49 -1.84 -15.78
C CYS A 9 8.36 -2.95 -16.82
N GLY A 10 7.15 -3.40 -17.15
CA GLY A 10 6.94 -4.39 -18.21
C GLY A 10 7.44 -3.93 -19.59
N GLN A 11 7.18 -2.68 -19.96
CA GLN A 11 7.70 -2.08 -21.19
C GLN A 11 9.23 -1.96 -21.19
N ALA A 12 9.83 -1.52 -20.09
CA ALA A 12 11.28 -1.41 -19.98
C ALA A 12 11.97 -2.78 -20.03
N VAL A 13 11.40 -3.79 -19.36
CA VAL A 13 11.88 -5.18 -19.44
C VAL A 13 11.77 -5.70 -20.88
N GLY A 14 10.62 -5.51 -21.55
CA GLY A 14 10.44 -5.92 -22.95
C GLY A 14 11.36 -5.19 -23.94
N ALA A 15 11.79 -3.96 -23.61
CA ALA A 15 12.75 -3.19 -24.40
C ALA A 15 14.23 -3.42 -24.00
N GLY A 16 14.52 -4.32 -23.06
CA GLY A 16 15.87 -4.58 -22.56
C GLY A 16 16.49 -3.45 -21.72
N GLN A 17 15.70 -2.45 -21.29
CA GLN A 17 16.16 -1.28 -20.54
C GLN A 17 16.10 -1.51 -19.03
N PHE A 18 16.84 -2.51 -18.53
CA PHE A 18 16.80 -2.89 -17.11
C PHE A 18 17.21 -1.76 -16.16
N ASN A 19 18.17 -0.92 -16.57
CA ASN A 19 18.63 0.23 -15.78
C ASN A 19 17.53 1.24 -15.43
N MET A 20 16.47 1.32 -16.25
CA MET A 20 15.36 2.23 -16.03
C MET A 20 14.42 1.78 -14.91
N LEU A 21 14.43 0.50 -14.52
CA LEU A 21 13.58 -0.01 -13.44
C LEU A 21 13.87 0.69 -12.10
N GLY A 22 15.15 0.83 -11.75
CA GLY A 22 15.56 1.54 -10.53
C GLY A 22 15.21 3.03 -10.57
N VAL A 23 15.30 3.66 -11.74
CA VAL A 23 14.87 5.06 -11.93
C VAL A 23 13.35 5.19 -11.77
N TYR A 24 12.56 4.26 -12.30
CA TYR A 24 11.11 4.27 -12.14
C TYR A 24 10.67 3.99 -10.71
N LEU A 25 11.39 3.15 -9.98
CA LEU A 25 11.21 2.95 -8.55
C LEU A 25 11.40 4.26 -7.79
N GLN A 26 12.54 4.94 -7.98
CA GLN A 26 12.83 6.22 -7.33
C GLN A 26 11.82 7.31 -7.70
N ARG A 27 11.44 7.39 -8.98
CA ARG A 27 10.41 8.32 -9.45
C ARG A 27 9.06 8.06 -8.78
N SER A 28 8.72 6.79 -8.59
CA SER A 28 7.48 6.40 -7.91
C SER A 28 7.52 6.81 -6.45
N TRP A 29 8.62 6.59 -5.72
CA TRP A 29 8.77 7.06 -4.33
C TRP A 29 8.59 8.56 -4.19
N ILE A 30 9.15 9.35 -5.11
CA ILE A 30 8.98 10.81 -5.10
C ILE A 30 7.49 11.16 -5.24
N ILE A 31 6.81 10.59 -6.23
CA ILE A 31 5.42 10.93 -6.51
C ILE A 31 4.48 10.40 -5.42
N THR A 32 4.65 9.16 -4.96
CA THR A 32 3.83 8.62 -3.86
C THR A 32 4.09 9.35 -2.56
N GLY A 33 5.34 9.72 -2.27
CA GLY A 33 5.70 10.51 -1.09
C GLY A 33 5.04 11.90 -1.09
N VAL A 34 5.09 12.60 -2.23
CA VAL A 34 4.39 13.89 -2.39
C VAL A 34 2.88 13.71 -2.29
N ALA A 35 2.31 12.67 -2.91
CA ALA A 35 0.88 12.39 -2.80
C ALA A 35 0.44 12.09 -1.35
N SER A 36 1.21 11.29 -0.61
CA SER A 36 0.98 11.02 0.81
C SER A 36 1.08 12.29 1.66
N LEU A 37 2.03 13.18 1.35
CA LEU A 37 2.13 14.48 2.01
C LEU A 37 0.88 15.33 1.76
N LEU A 38 0.40 15.40 0.52
CA LEU A 38 -0.82 16.13 0.17
C LEU A 38 -2.09 15.52 0.80
N LEU A 39 -2.09 14.22 1.09
CA LEU A 39 -3.19 13.52 1.77
C LEU A 39 -3.16 13.66 3.30
N THR A 40 -2.01 14.01 3.88
CA THR A 40 -1.85 14.11 5.35
C THR A 40 -2.88 15.04 6.00
N PRO A 41 -3.23 16.22 5.44
CA PRO A 41 -4.29 17.06 6.01
C PRO A 41 -5.63 16.33 6.14
N VAL A 42 -5.99 15.46 5.19
CA VAL A 42 -7.24 14.68 5.26
C VAL A 42 -7.22 13.77 6.49
N PHE A 43 -6.10 13.11 6.78
CA PHE A 43 -5.93 12.27 7.97
C PHE A 43 -6.04 13.11 9.26
N VAL A 44 -5.35 14.24 9.32
CA VAL A 44 -5.38 15.16 10.46
C VAL A 44 -6.81 15.69 10.72
N PHE A 45 -7.55 16.02 9.67
CA PHE A 45 -8.92 16.55 9.75
C PHE A 45 -10.01 15.47 9.67
N THR A 46 -9.69 14.20 9.85
CA THR A 46 -10.68 13.10 9.75
C THR A 46 -11.88 13.32 10.68
N SER A 47 -11.65 13.71 11.95
CA SER A 47 -12.75 13.93 12.90
C SER A 47 -13.73 15.04 12.46
N PRO A 48 -13.28 16.28 12.16
CA PRO A 48 -14.20 17.32 11.68
C PRO A 48 -14.84 16.96 10.32
N ILE A 49 -14.13 16.27 9.42
CA ILE A 49 -14.71 15.81 8.15
C ILE A 49 -15.87 14.85 8.39
N LEU A 50 -15.70 13.83 9.25
CA LEU A 50 -16.78 12.88 9.56
C LEU A 50 -17.97 13.53 10.26
N LYS A 51 -17.71 14.49 11.16
CA LYS A 51 -18.77 15.29 11.80
C LYS A 51 -19.54 16.13 10.78
N LEU A 52 -18.87 16.70 9.78
CA LEU A 52 -19.50 17.43 8.69
C LEU A 52 -20.40 16.51 7.85
N LEU A 53 -19.99 15.25 7.66
CA LEU A 53 -20.76 14.19 7.02
C LEU A 53 -21.86 13.59 7.92
N ARG A 54 -22.15 14.23 9.07
CA ARG A 54 -23.20 13.83 10.02
C ARG A 54 -23.02 12.42 10.61
N GLN A 55 -21.78 11.94 10.68
CA GLN A 55 -21.48 10.70 11.38
C GLN A 55 -21.55 10.89 12.90
N ASP A 56 -21.72 9.80 13.64
CA ASP A 56 -21.75 9.80 15.10
C ASP A 56 -20.50 10.49 15.71
N LYS A 57 -20.69 11.22 16.81
CA LYS A 57 -19.64 12.06 17.41
C LYS A 57 -18.51 11.24 18.01
N ASP A 58 -18.84 10.13 18.67
CA ASP A 58 -17.87 9.28 19.35
C ASP A 58 -17.07 8.47 18.34
N ILE A 59 -17.76 7.92 17.32
CA ILE A 59 -17.12 7.26 16.17
C ILE A 59 -16.18 8.24 15.45
N SER A 60 -16.64 9.46 15.17
CA SER A 60 -15.84 10.48 14.50
C SER A 60 -14.61 10.90 15.30
N HIS A 61 -14.69 10.93 16.63
CA HIS A 61 -13.56 11.26 17.48
C HIS A 61 -12.53 10.13 17.51
N LEU A 62 -12.99 8.89 17.66
CA LEU A 62 -12.11 7.71 17.68
C LEU A 62 -11.39 7.52 16.32
N ALA A 63 -12.14 7.63 15.22
CA ALA A 63 -11.59 7.56 13.87
C ALA A 63 -10.56 8.66 13.61
N GLY A 64 -10.80 9.89 14.10
CA GLY A 64 -9.84 10.99 13.97
C GLY A 64 -8.53 10.73 14.71
N LYS A 65 -8.59 10.23 15.94
CA LYS A 65 -7.38 9.85 16.70
C LYS A 65 -6.61 8.74 16.00
N TYR A 66 -7.32 7.71 15.54
CA TYR A 66 -6.70 6.59 14.84
C TYR A 66 -6.04 7.03 13.52
N ALA A 67 -6.73 7.87 12.73
CA ALA A 67 -6.20 8.41 11.48
C ALA A 67 -4.86 9.13 11.70
N ILE A 68 -4.74 9.94 12.75
CA ILE A 68 -3.47 10.61 13.09
C ILE A 68 -2.38 9.58 13.43
N TRP A 69 -2.71 8.55 14.22
CA TRP A 69 -1.74 7.54 14.64
C TRP A 69 -1.21 6.68 13.48
N ILE A 70 -1.97 6.49 12.41
CA ILE A 70 -1.57 5.69 11.24
C ILE A 70 -0.95 6.52 10.10
N ILE A 71 -0.71 7.83 10.30
CA ILE A 71 0.02 8.66 9.31
C ILE A 71 1.37 8.03 8.92
N PRO A 72 2.21 7.52 9.84
CA PRO A 72 3.48 6.89 9.45
C PRO A 72 3.29 5.66 8.55
N GLN A 73 2.24 4.87 8.79
CA GLN A 73 1.87 3.72 7.96
C GLN A 73 1.48 4.13 6.53
N MET A 74 0.84 5.29 6.35
CA MET A 74 0.55 5.84 5.02
C MET A 74 1.84 6.11 4.21
N PHE A 75 2.89 6.62 4.86
CA PHE A 75 4.19 6.82 4.22
C PHE A 75 4.91 5.50 3.94
N ALA A 76 4.78 4.51 4.83
CA ALA A 76 5.27 3.17 4.56
C ALA A 76 4.63 2.60 3.28
N TYR A 77 3.31 2.69 3.12
CA TYR A 77 2.63 2.28 1.88
C TYR A 77 3.15 2.98 0.62
N ALA A 78 3.47 4.27 0.72
CA ALA A 78 4.04 5.03 -0.39
C ALA A 78 5.38 4.44 -0.88
N LEU A 79 6.17 3.86 0.02
CA LEU A 79 7.43 3.20 -0.30
C LEU A 79 7.23 1.73 -0.72
N ASN A 80 6.37 1.02 0.01
CA ASN A 80 6.13 -0.41 -0.14
C ASN A 80 5.59 -0.77 -1.53
N PHE A 81 4.56 -0.07 -2.01
CA PHE A 81 3.92 -0.44 -3.27
C PHE A 81 4.88 -0.38 -4.48
N PRO A 82 5.69 0.68 -4.65
CA PRO A 82 6.73 0.69 -5.68
C PRO A 82 7.77 -0.43 -5.52
N MET A 83 8.25 -0.69 -4.30
CA MET A 83 9.24 -1.74 -4.05
C MET A 83 8.70 -3.13 -4.41
N GLN A 84 7.46 -3.43 -4.03
CA GLN A 84 6.81 -4.68 -4.43
C GLN A 84 6.74 -4.82 -5.95
N LYS A 85 6.41 -3.75 -6.69
CA LYS A 85 6.36 -3.80 -8.16
C LYS A 85 7.74 -3.99 -8.79
N PHE A 86 8.77 -3.36 -8.26
CA PHE A 86 10.15 -3.60 -8.68
C PHE A 86 10.56 -5.07 -8.46
N LEU A 87 10.30 -5.62 -7.27
CA LEU A 87 10.63 -7.01 -6.96
C LEU A 87 9.80 -8.00 -7.80
N GLN A 88 8.53 -7.69 -8.09
CA GLN A 88 7.69 -8.46 -9.02
C GLN A 88 8.25 -8.45 -10.44
N SER A 89 8.68 -7.30 -10.98
CA SER A 89 9.26 -7.23 -12.33
C SER A 89 10.61 -7.95 -12.44
N GLN A 90 11.32 -8.11 -11.32
CA GLN A 90 12.55 -8.89 -11.23
C GLN A 90 12.30 -10.38 -10.89
N SER A 91 11.04 -10.84 -10.91
CA SER A 91 10.62 -12.20 -10.55
C SER A 91 11.06 -12.67 -9.15
N LYS A 92 11.25 -11.74 -8.19
CA LYS A 92 11.63 -12.04 -6.79
C LYS A 92 10.44 -12.15 -5.85
N VAL A 93 9.37 -12.83 -6.30
CA VAL A 93 8.14 -12.96 -5.51
C VAL A 93 8.30 -13.86 -4.29
N TRP A 94 9.14 -14.90 -4.38
CA TRP A 94 9.43 -15.78 -3.25
C TRP A 94 10.01 -15.00 -2.06
N PHE A 95 10.90 -14.03 -2.32
CA PHE A 95 11.51 -13.20 -1.30
C PHE A 95 10.45 -12.35 -0.59
N MET A 96 9.56 -11.71 -1.38
CA MET A 96 8.43 -10.95 -0.83
C MET A 96 7.51 -11.83 0.03
N ALA A 97 7.28 -13.09 -0.37
CA ALA A 97 6.47 -14.02 0.42
C ALA A 97 7.11 -14.33 1.78
N ILE A 98 8.41 -14.64 1.81
CA ILE A 98 9.13 -14.95 3.06
C ILE A 98 9.15 -13.76 4.02
N ILE A 99 9.50 -12.57 3.53
CA ILE A 99 9.51 -11.38 4.40
C ILE A 99 8.09 -11.04 4.87
N SER A 100 7.05 -11.27 4.06
CA SER A 100 5.66 -11.01 4.45
C SER A 100 5.19 -11.99 5.51
N MET A 101 5.58 -13.26 5.43
CA MET A 101 5.30 -14.24 6.50
C MET A 101 6.01 -13.86 7.80
N GLY A 102 7.29 -13.47 7.74
CA GLY A 102 8.02 -12.97 8.90
C GLY A 102 7.39 -11.70 9.49
N GLY A 103 7.03 -10.75 8.64
CA GLY A 103 6.34 -9.52 9.02
C GLY A 103 4.98 -9.79 9.68
N LEU A 104 4.22 -10.77 9.17
CA LEU A 104 2.96 -11.21 9.78
C LEU A 104 3.18 -11.79 11.18
N ALA A 105 4.17 -12.67 11.36
CA ALA A 105 4.48 -13.25 12.66
C ALA A 105 4.85 -12.16 13.68
N ILE A 106 5.69 -11.19 13.27
CA ILE A 106 6.05 -10.03 14.09
C ILE A 106 4.83 -9.17 14.38
N HIS A 107 3.95 -8.94 13.40
CA HIS A 107 2.73 -8.17 13.58
C HIS A 107 1.79 -8.81 14.62
N VAL A 108 1.59 -10.12 14.55
CA VAL A 108 0.80 -10.87 15.52
C VAL A 108 1.41 -10.75 16.93
N LEU A 109 2.73 -10.92 17.05
CA LEU A 109 3.42 -10.78 18.32
C LEU A 109 3.29 -9.36 18.90
N LEU A 110 3.48 -8.33 18.07
CA LEU A 110 3.34 -6.93 18.49
C LEU A 110 1.92 -6.61 18.95
N ASN A 111 0.90 -7.11 18.24
CA ASN A 111 -0.49 -6.94 18.67
C ASN A 111 -0.76 -7.64 19.99
N TRP A 112 -0.25 -8.87 20.17
CA TRP A 112 -0.40 -9.57 21.45
C TRP A 112 0.25 -8.79 22.60
N ILE A 113 1.47 -8.27 22.41
CA ILE A 113 2.18 -7.49 23.43
C ILE A 113 1.47 -6.16 23.70
N LEU A 114 1.21 -5.35 22.67
CA LEU A 114 0.74 -3.97 22.84
C LEU A 114 -0.76 -3.87 23.13
N VAL A 115 -1.58 -4.74 22.55
CA VAL A 115 -3.03 -4.68 22.68
C VAL A 115 -3.50 -5.58 23.82
N VAL A 116 -3.16 -6.87 23.78
CA VAL A 116 -3.68 -7.86 24.75
C VAL A 116 -2.98 -7.75 26.10
N LYS A 117 -1.64 -7.79 26.11
CA LYS A 117 -0.85 -7.76 27.34
C LYS A 117 -0.72 -6.35 27.92
N GLY A 118 -0.47 -5.35 27.06
CA GLY A 118 -0.26 -3.95 27.45
C GLY A 118 -1.53 -3.13 27.65
N GLY A 119 -2.69 -3.61 27.16
CA GLY A 119 -3.97 -2.93 27.33
C GLY A 119 -4.09 -1.60 26.58
N HIS A 120 -3.22 -1.31 25.60
CA HIS A 120 -3.21 -0.03 24.88
C HIS A 120 -4.30 0.08 23.79
N GLY A 121 -5.14 -0.95 23.63
CA GLY A 121 -6.29 -0.94 22.72
C GLY A 121 -5.94 -0.49 21.30
N LEU A 122 -6.74 0.43 20.77
CA LEU A 122 -6.60 0.95 19.41
C LEU A 122 -5.27 1.68 19.15
N PHE A 123 -4.72 2.34 20.17
CA PHE A 123 -3.42 2.98 20.06
C PHE A 123 -2.31 1.93 19.89
N GLY A 124 -2.34 0.87 20.70
CA GLY A 124 -1.41 -0.26 20.58
C GLY A 124 -1.47 -0.91 19.19
N ALA A 125 -2.68 -1.09 18.64
CA ALA A 125 -2.87 -1.63 17.30
C ALA A 125 -2.28 -0.71 16.20
N ALA A 126 -2.45 0.61 16.31
CA ALA A 126 -1.85 1.57 15.37
C ALA A 126 -0.32 1.51 15.39
N ILE A 127 0.29 1.46 16.59
CA ILE A 127 1.74 1.36 16.74
C ILE A 127 2.27 0.02 16.21
N ALA A 128 1.60 -1.09 16.52
CA ALA A 128 1.95 -2.40 15.96
C ALA A 128 1.92 -2.38 14.43
N GLY A 129 0.89 -1.78 13.83
CA GLY A 129 0.77 -1.58 12.39
C GLY A 129 1.94 -0.77 11.80
N ASN A 130 2.21 0.41 12.37
CA ASN A 130 3.33 1.25 11.94
C ASN A 130 4.66 0.48 11.94
N ILE A 131 4.99 -0.20 13.05
CA ILE A 131 6.26 -0.94 13.18
C ILE A 131 6.34 -2.07 12.14
N SER A 132 5.26 -2.86 11.98
CA SER A 132 5.27 -3.97 11.03
C SER A 132 5.46 -3.53 9.59
N TRP A 133 4.80 -2.44 9.16
CA TRP A 133 4.95 -1.92 7.81
C TRP A 133 6.33 -1.35 7.55
N TRP A 134 6.86 -0.55 8.48
CA TRP A 134 8.22 -0.01 8.33
C TRP A 134 9.29 -1.09 8.36
N LEU A 135 9.12 -2.14 9.16
CA LEU A 135 10.04 -3.27 9.16
C LEU A 135 10.05 -4.00 7.80
N LEU A 136 8.88 -4.21 7.21
CA LEU A 136 8.77 -4.78 5.86
C LEU A 136 9.46 -3.89 4.82
N ASP A 137 9.25 -2.57 4.89
CA ASP A 137 9.88 -1.62 3.98
C ASP A 137 11.39 -1.60 4.09
N ILE A 138 11.91 -1.60 5.32
CA ILE A 138 13.36 -1.66 5.57
C ILE A 138 13.93 -2.96 5.02
N ALA A 139 13.28 -4.10 5.25
CA ALA A 139 13.74 -5.39 4.71
C ALA A 139 13.77 -5.41 3.17
N GLN A 140 12.72 -4.89 2.52
CA GLN A 140 12.67 -4.78 1.05
C GLN A 140 13.73 -3.82 0.53
N LEU A 141 13.90 -2.66 1.17
CA LEU A 141 14.86 -1.66 0.77
C LEU A 141 16.29 -2.19 0.87
N ILE A 142 16.65 -2.82 1.99
CA ILE A 142 17.95 -3.48 2.17
C ILE A 142 18.18 -4.46 1.03
N TYR A 143 17.23 -5.35 0.74
CA TYR A 143 17.40 -6.34 -0.32
C TYR A 143 17.62 -5.72 -1.71
N ILE A 144 16.92 -4.63 -2.02
CA ILE A 144 17.09 -3.91 -3.30
C ILE A 144 18.48 -3.27 -3.39
N ILE A 145 18.99 -2.68 -2.30
CA ILE A 145 20.28 -1.99 -2.29
C ILE A 145 21.48 -2.91 -2.03
N SER A 146 21.28 -4.16 -1.58
CA SER A 146 22.33 -5.14 -1.27
C SER A 146 23.13 -5.66 -2.47
N GLY A 147 22.92 -5.13 -3.69
CA GLY A 147 23.70 -5.48 -4.87
C GLY A 147 23.21 -6.73 -5.64
N TYR A 148 22.07 -7.32 -5.25
CA TYR A 148 21.45 -8.44 -5.98
C TYR A 148 20.87 -8.07 -7.36
N PHE A 149 20.82 -6.77 -7.70
CA PHE A 149 20.20 -6.25 -8.91
C PHE A 149 21.10 -5.27 -9.66
N PRO A 150 22.33 -5.65 -10.07
CA PRO A 150 23.31 -4.72 -10.63
C PRO A 150 22.82 -4.01 -11.91
N GLU A 151 22.00 -4.69 -12.72
CA GLU A 151 21.45 -4.13 -13.96
C GLU A 151 20.21 -3.26 -13.73
N ALA A 152 19.42 -3.56 -12.70
CA ALA A 152 18.14 -2.88 -12.45
C ALA A 152 18.23 -1.78 -11.39
N TRP A 153 19.19 -1.87 -10.47
CA TRP A 153 19.45 -0.90 -9.42
C TRP A 153 20.93 -0.48 -9.44
N THR A 154 21.21 0.65 -10.10
CA THR A 154 22.56 1.25 -10.19
C THR A 154 22.77 2.36 -9.15
N GLY A 155 21.98 2.37 -8.07
CA GLY A 155 21.98 3.43 -7.06
C GLY A 155 21.05 4.61 -7.36
N PHE A 156 21.13 5.64 -6.51
CA PHE A 156 20.32 6.85 -6.63
C PHE A 156 20.70 7.66 -7.86
N SER A 157 19.70 8.18 -8.58
CA SER A 157 19.91 8.88 -9.84
C SER A 157 19.06 10.14 -9.93
N CYS A 158 19.67 11.25 -10.34
CA CYS A 158 18.97 12.50 -10.65
C CYS A 158 17.98 12.34 -11.82
N LEU A 159 18.08 11.26 -12.61
CA LEU A 159 17.11 10.93 -13.66
C LEU A 159 15.70 10.69 -13.10
N ALA A 160 15.58 10.35 -11.82
CA ALA A 160 14.31 10.17 -11.13
C ALA A 160 13.45 11.45 -11.15
N PHE A 161 14.09 12.62 -11.12
CA PHE A 161 13.42 13.93 -11.14
C PHE A 161 13.06 14.41 -12.55
N LYS A 162 13.58 13.78 -13.60
CA LYS A 162 13.25 14.14 -14.98
C LYS A 162 11.92 13.52 -15.42
N SER A 163 11.19 14.20 -16.30
CA SER A 163 9.97 13.69 -16.94
C SER A 163 8.86 13.21 -15.98
N LEU A 164 8.79 13.81 -14.78
CA LEU A 164 7.79 13.49 -13.75
C LEU A 164 6.35 13.71 -14.26
N THR A 165 6.08 14.76 -15.02
CA THR A 165 4.74 15.12 -15.50
C THR A 165 4.05 14.03 -16.31
N LYS A 166 4.76 13.38 -17.25
CA LYS A 166 4.19 12.26 -18.02
C LYS A 166 3.87 11.06 -17.13
N PHE A 167 4.76 10.76 -16.18
CA PHE A 167 4.58 9.66 -15.23
C PHE A 167 3.43 9.93 -14.26
N VAL A 168 3.29 11.17 -13.78
CA VAL A 168 2.19 11.63 -12.94
C VAL A 168 0.86 11.50 -13.67
N LYS A 169 0.77 11.94 -14.93
CA LYS A 169 -0.48 11.84 -15.71
C LYS A 169 -0.97 10.39 -15.83
N LEU A 170 -0.07 9.47 -16.17
CA LEU A 170 -0.40 8.03 -16.24
C LEU A 170 -0.79 7.48 -14.87
N SER A 171 -0.05 7.87 -13.83
CA SER A 171 -0.27 7.40 -12.46
C SER A 171 -1.56 7.93 -11.84
N LEU A 172 -1.97 9.14 -12.23
CA LEU A 172 -3.21 9.77 -11.80
C LEU A 172 -4.42 9.06 -12.41
N ALA A 173 -4.40 8.74 -13.72
CA ALA A 173 -5.47 7.98 -14.36
C ALA A 173 -5.67 6.61 -13.67
N SER A 174 -4.57 5.91 -13.40
CA SER A 174 -4.54 4.67 -12.60
C SER A 174 -5.10 4.87 -11.19
N ALA A 175 -4.69 5.95 -10.52
CA ALA A 175 -5.13 6.24 -9.15
C ALA A 175 -6.63 6.52 -9.09
N VAL A 176 -7.17 7.35 -9.99
CA VAL A 176 -8.61 7.68 -10.03
C VAL A 176 -9.46 6.44 -10.21
N MET A 177 -9.07 5.52 -11.09
CA MET A 177 -9.80 4.26 -11.29
C MET A 177 -9.91 3.43 -10.00
N VAL A 178 -8.77 3.22 -9.31
CA VAL A 178 -8.74 2.47 -8.04
C VAL A 178 -9.46 3.24 -6.92
N CYS A 179 -9.31 4.57 -6.88
CA CYS A 179 -10.01 5.41 -5.93
C CYS A 179 -11.52 5.32 -6.11
N LEU A 180 -12.05 5.32 -7.34
CA LEU A 180 -13.48 5.16 -7.59
C LEU A 180 -13.99 3.80 -7.11
N GLU A 181 -13.22 2.74 -7.33
CA GLU A 181 -13.53 1.39 -6.83
C GLU A 181 -13.58 1.34 -5.30
N LEU A 182 -12.62 1.97 -4.62
CA LEU A 182 -12.56 2.00 -3.15
C LEU A 182 -13.57 2.97 -2.52
N TRP A 183 -13.78 4.14 -3.14
CA TRP A 183 -14.70 5.17 -2.66
C TRP A 183 -16.15 4.72 -2.76
N TYR A 184 -16.49 3.83 -3.70
CA TYR A 184 -17.79 3.17 -3.71
C TYR A 184 -18.07 2.48 -2.36
N PHE A 185 -17.11 1.69 -1.86
CA PHE A 185 -17.26 1.04 -0.55
C PHE A 185 -17.28 2.04 0.60
N THR A 186 -16.48 3.11 0.53
CA THR A 186 -16.51 4.17 1.54
C THR A 186 -17.87 4.87 1.58
N ALA A 187 -18.47 5.14 0.42
CA ALA A 187 -19.80 5.74 0.33
C ALA A 187 -20.86 4.83 0.97
N VAL A 188 -20.78 3.51 0.73
CA VAL A 188 -21.67 2.54 1.38
C VAL A 188 -21.52 2.57 2.90
N ILE A 189 -20.27 2.55 3.42
CA ILE A 189 -20.02 2.63 4.87
C ILE A 189 -20.58 3.93 5.46
N LEU A 190 -20.38 5.07 4.78
CA LEU A 190 -20.89 6.37 5.24
C LEU A 190 -22.42 6.41 5.28
N MET A 191 -23.09 5.83 4.29
CA MET A 191 -24.55 5.70 4.28
C MET A 191 -25.05 4.82 5.43
N VAL A 192 -24.39 3.69 5.68
CA VAL A 192 -24.71 2.77 6.79
C VAL A 192 -24.48 3.43 8.15
N GLY A 193 -23.46 4.29 8.27
CA GLY A 193 -23.18 5.08 9.47
C GLY A 193 -24.25 6.12 9.82
N GLY A 194 -25.17 6.43 8.90
CA GLY A 194 -26.32 7.31 9.16
C GLY A 194 -27.55 6.60 9.74
N LEU A 195 -27.51 5.28 9.95
CA LEU A 195 -28.65 4.49 10.45
C LEU A 195 -28.82 4.61 11.98
N LYS A 196 -30.03 4.34 12.48
CA LYS A 196 -30.36 4.44 13.92
C LYS A 196 -29.46 3.59 14.84
N ASN A 197 -28.94 2.46 14.33
CA ASN A 197 -27.98 1.59 15.02
C ASN A 197 -26.63 1.57 14.27
N ALA A 198 -26.07 2.76 14.03
CA ALA A 198 -24.87 2.97 13.22
C ALA A 198 -23.71 2.05 13.62
N THR A 199 -23.43 1.88 14.92
CA THR A 199 -22.32 1.04 15.39
C THR A 199 -22.42 -0.40 14.89
N VAL A 200 -23.55 -1.07 15.14
CA VAL A 200 -23.75 -2.48 14.73
C VAL A 200 -23.76 -2.61 13.21
N ALA A 201 -24.38 -1.66 12.52
CA ALA A 201 -24.50 -1.71 11.06
C ALA A 201 -23.14 -1.47 10.37
N VAL A 202 -22.36 -0.49 10.86
CA VAL A 202 -20.99 -0.19 10.39
C VAL A 202 -20.06 -1.36 10.69
N ASP A 203 -20.18 -2.00 11.86
CA ASP A 203 -19.39 -3.17 12.20
C ASP A 203 -19.71 -4.35 11.25
N ALA A 204 -21.00 -4.63 11.03
CA ALA A 204 -21.43 -5.72 10.15
C ALA A 204 -20.94 -5.52 8.70
N ILE A 205 -21.13 -4.32 8.13
CA ILE A 205 -20.65 -4.04 6.76
C ILE A 205 -19.12 -4.07 6.69
N SER A 206 -18.42 -3.63 7.73
CA SER A 206 -16.95 -3.68 7.78
C SER A 206 -16.43 -5.12 7.77
N ILE A 207 -17.10 -6.04 8.47
CA ILE A 207 -16.77 -7.47 8.41
C ILE A 207 -17.00 -8.03 7.01
N CYS A 208 -18.16 -7.75 6.39
CA CYS A 208 -18.47 -8.22 5.04
C CYS A 208 -17.45 -7.72 4.01
N LEU A 209 -17.11 -6.42 4.05
CA LEU A 209 -16.11 -5.83 3.17
C LEU A 209 -14.71 -6.38 3.42
N GLY A 210 -14.37 -6.69 4.69
CA GLY A 210 -13.14 -7.37 5.04
C GLY A 210 -13.03 -8.74 4.38
N LEU A 211 -14.07 -9.57 4.48
CA LEU A 211 -14.11 -10.88 3.83
C LEU A 211 -13.98 -10.77 2.30
N GLN A 212 -14.71 -9.83 1.69
CA GLN A 212 -14.61 -9.57 0.25
C GLN A 212 -13.18 -9.20 -0.18
N LEU A 213 -12.50 -8.35 0.60
CA LEU A 213 -11.13 -7.94 0.31
C LEU A 213 -10.15 -9.12 0.40
N TRP A 214 -10.34 -10.03 1.35
CA TRP A 214 -9.54 -11.25 1.46
C TRP A 214 -9.72 -12.17 0.24
N THR A 215 -10.96 -12.35 -0.24
CA THR A 215 -11.21 -13.13 -1.45
C THR A 215 -10.53 -12.50 -2.68
N LEU A 216 -10.59 -11.17 -2.80
CA LEU A 216 -9.96 -10.44 -3.91
C LEU A 216 -8.43 -10.54 -3.87
N THR A 217 -7.78 -10.43 -2.70
CA THR A 217 -6.32 -10.51 -2.60
C THR A 217 -5.80 -11.90 -2.99
N VAL A 218 -6.51 -12.97 -2.62
CA VAL A 218 -6.20 -14.33 -3.07
C VAL A 218 -6.31 -14.45 -4.60
N ALA A 219 -7.39 -13.94 -5.20
CA ALA A 219 -7.57 -13.95 -6.65
C ALA A 219 -6.48 -13.16 -7.40
N PHE A 220 -6.10 -11.99 -6.88
CA PHE A 220 -4.99 -11.20 -7.42
C PHE A 220 -3.64 -11.92 -7.28
N GLY A 221 -3.44 -12.67 -6.20
CA GLY A 221 -2.27 -13.53 -6.00
C GLY A 221 -2.14 -14.56 -7.14
N PHE A 222 -3.19 -15.35 -7.39
CA PHE A 222 -3.20 -16.33 -8.48
C PHE A 222 -2.96 -15.70 -9.86
N THR A 223 -3.59 -14.56 -10.14
CA THR A 223 -3.43 -13.87 -11.43
C THR A 223 -2.01 -13.31 -11.61
N SER A 224 -1.34 -12.95 -10.51
CA SER A 224 0.05 -12.47 -10.55
C SER A 224 1.03 -13.63 -10.74
N SER A 225 0.80 -14.76 -10.07
CA SER A 225 1.61 -15.97 -10.22
C SER A 225 1.54 -16.55 -11.64
N THR A 226 0.34 -16.61 -12.23
CA THR A 226 0.15 -17.10 -13.61
C THR A 226 0.86 -16.22 -14.64
N ARG A 227 0.75 -14.89 -14.52
CA ARG A 227 1.49 -13.95 -15.40
C ARG A 227 3.00 -14.13 -15.33
N LEU A 228 3.53 -14.40 -14.14
CA LEU A 228 4.96 -14.66 -13.96
C LEU A 228 5.38 -16.01 -14.54
N ALA A 229 4.56 -17.06 -14.38
CA ALA A 229 4.83 -18.37 -14.96
C ALA A 229 4.98 -18.29 -16.50
N VAL A 230 4.05 -17.59 -17.17
CA VAL A 230 4.13 -17.35 -18.62
C VAL A 230 5.38 -16.54 -18.98
N SER A 231 5.67 -15.45 -18.27
CA SER A 231 6.86 -14.64 -18.54
C SER A 231 8.20 -15.37 -18.32
N VAL A 232 8.25 -16.41 -17.48
CA VAL A 232 9.43 -17.24 -17.28
C VAL A 232 9.55 -18.28 -18.41
N GLN A 233 8.42 -18.85 -18.86
CA GLN A 233 8.38 -19.77 -20.00
C GLN A 233 8.96 -19.11 -21.27
N ASP A 234 8.55 -17.88 -21.58
CA ASP A 234 9.02 -17.12 -22.76
C ASP A 234 10.53 -16.78 -22.73
N LYS A 235 11.21 -16.95 -21.58
CA LYS A 235 12.67 -16.75 -21.47
C LYS A 235 13.47 -18.04 -21.65
N ILE A 236 12.81 -19.19 -21.68
CA ILE A 236 13.43 -20.52 -21.79
C ILE A 236 13.38 -21.04 -23.23
N GLU A 237 12.46 -20.52 -24.05
CA GLU A 237 12.40 -20.73 -25.52
C GLU A 237 13.25 -19.70 -26.28
#